data_AF-A0A1Y6GE05-F1
#
_entry.id   AF-A0A1Y6GE05-F1
#
_cell.length_a   1.000
_cell.length_b   1.000
_cell.length_c   1.000
_cell.angle_alpha   90.00
_cell.angle_beta   90.00
_cell.angle_gamma   90.00
#
_symmetry.space_group_name_H-M   'P 1'
#
loop_
_entity.id
_entity.type
_entity.pdbx_description
1 polymer ?
#
loop_
_entity_poly.entity_id
_entity_poly.type
_entity_poly.pdbx_seq_one_letter_code
_entity_poly.pdbx_strand_id
1 'polypeptide(L)'
;MIKLVLWAFFLLPWLSLFFLNNSALRRYMPVALFATVINTIMYQVAWKYGWWKYKETLFSWDKVAQTHTVYGVFLVGTIWIFYFTFRKFWIYFVVNLIVDCIYSFGFRAGFMEKTQNYNQCRKFIAY
;
A
#
# COMPACT_ATOMS: atom_id res chain seq x y z
N MET A 1 18.68 -9.72 -0.08
CA MET A 1 17.67 -9.96 0.97
C MET A 1 16.44 -9.07 0.82
N ILE A 2 16.57 -7.74 0.71
CA ILE A 2 15.42 -6.81 0.60
C ILE A 2 14.49 -7.13 -0.58
N LYS A 3 15.04 -7.42 -1.77
CA LYS A 3 14.23 -7.78 -2.96
C LYS A 3 13.31 -8.98 -2.74
N LEU A 4 13.73 -9.98 -1.96
CA LEU A 4 12.90 -11.16 -1.66
C LEU A 4 11.69 -10.76 -0.80
N VAL A 5 11.89 -9.85 0.15
CA VAL A 5 10.80 -9.28 0.96
C VAL A 5 9.84 -8.47 0.10
N LEU A 6 10.34 -7.68 -0.86
CA LEU A 6 9.49 -6.94 -1.80
C LEU A 6 8.65 -7.88 -2.68
N TRP A 7 9.24 -8.98 -3.16
CA TRP A 7 8.52 -10.02 -3.89
C TRP A 7 7.46 -10.72 -3.03
N ALA A 8 7.75 -10.98 -1.76
CA ALA A 8 6.77 -11.53 -0.84
C ALA A 8 5.57 -10.59 -0.64
N PHE A 9 5.81 -9.28 -0.45
CA PHE A 9 4.75 -8.27 -0.37
C PHE A 9 3.94 -8.15 -1.65
N PHE A 10 4.52 -8.46 -2.81
CA PHE A 10 3.77 -8.50 -4.04
C PHE A 10 2.98 -9.82 -4.17
N LEU A 11 3.63 -10.98 -4.08
CA LEU A 11 3.02 -12.27 -4.43
C LEU A 11 2.08 -12.82 -3.36
N LEU A 12 2.39 -12.67 -2.07
CA LEU A 12 1.58 -13.25 -0.99
C LEU A 12 0.14 -12.70 -0.98
N PRO A 13 -0.08 -11.38 -1.11
CA PRO A 13 -1.45 -10.87 -1.22
C PRO A 13 -2.17 -11.45 -2.45
N TRP A 14 -1.55 -11.46 -3.63
CA TRP A 14 -2.18 -12.05 -4.82
C TRP A 14 -2.54 -13.53 -4.64
N LEU A 15 -1.68 -14.32 -3.98
CA LEU A 15 -1.97 -15.70 -3.63
C LEU A 15 -3.16 -15.82 -2.67
N SER A 16 -3.32 -14.86 -1.75
CA SER A 16 -4.45 -14.87 -0.81
C SER A 16 -5.81 -14.72 -1.51
N LEU A 17 -5.86 -14.07 -2.69
CA LEU A 17 -7.13 -13.91 -3.43
C LEU A 17 -7.69 -15.25 -3.92
N PHE A 18 -6.87 -16.30 -4.09
CA PHE A 18 -7.37 -17.63 -4.47
C PHE A 18 -8.28 -18.24 -3.39
N PHE A 19 -8.19 -17.79 -2.14
CA PHE A 19 -9.10 -18.24 -1.07
C PHE A 19 -10.44 -17.50 -1.07
N LEU A 20 -10.60 -16.47 -1.90
CA LEU A 20 -11.81 -15.65 -1.95
C LEU A 20 -12.79 -16.18 -3.01
N ASN A 21 -14.09 -16.16 -2.69
CA ASN A 21 -15.11 -16.52 -3.68
C ASN A 21 -15.12 -15.51 -4.84
N ASN A 22 -15.19 -16.02 -6.08
CA ASN A 22 -15.24 -15.22 -7.31
C ASN A 22 -16.35 -14.16 -7.32
N SER A 23 -17.49 -14.44 -6.70
CA SER A 23 -18.60 -13.46 -6.60
C SER A 23 -18.25 -12.27 -5.70
N ALA A 24 -17.60 -12.55 -4.57
CA ALA A 24 -17.14 -11.52 -3.64
C ALA A 24 -15.99 -10.71 -4.25
N LEU A 25 -15.04 -11.37 -4.91
CA LEU A 25 -13.94 -10.71 -5.60
C LEU A 25 -14.46 -9.71 -6.64
N ARG A 26 -15.36 -10.13 -7.53
CA ARG A 26 -15.96 -9.25 -8.56
C ARG A 26 -16.71 -8.07 -7.96
N ARG A 27 -17.31 -8.23 -6.78
CA ARG A 27 -18.04 -7.16 -6.08
C ARG A 27 -17.09 -6.09 -5.53
N TYR A 28 -15.95 -6.48 -4.96
CA TYR A 28 -15.03 -5.56 -4.29
C TYR A 28 -13.88 -5.07 -5.17
N MET A 29 -13.64 -5.72 -6.31
CA MET A 29 -12.60 -5.32 -7.25
C MET A 29 -12.74 -3.87 -7.73
N PRO A 30 -13.92 -3.36 -8.13
CA PRO A 30 -14.03 -1.99 -8.64
C PRO A 30 -13.67 -0.93 -7.59
N VAL A 31 -14.10 -1.11 -6.33
CA VAL A 31 -13.77 -0.19 -5.24
C VAL A 31 -12.28 -0.25 -4.88
N ALA A 32 -11.70 -1.45 -4.85
CA ALA A 32 -10.27 -1.61 -4.58
C ALA A 32 -9.41 -0.99 -5.69
N LEU A 33 -9.79 -1.17 -6.96
CA LEU A 33 -9.11 -0.53 -8.09
C LEU A 33 -9.21 0.99 -8.03
N PHE A 34 -10.40 1.51 -7.75
CA PHE A 34 -10.60 2.96 -7.61
C PHE A 34 -9.72 3.56 -6.51
N ALA A 35 -9.71 2.94 -5.32
CA ALA A 35 -8.83 3.34 -4.22
C ALA A 35 -7.35 3.25 -4.61
N THR A 36 -6.97 2.20 -5.34
CA THR A 36 -5.59 2.01 -5.81
C THR A 36 -5.17 3.10 -6.79
N VAL A 37 -6.05 3.51 -7.71
CA VAL A 37 -5.78 4.61 -8.65
C VAL A 37 -5.58 5.92 -7.92
N ILE A 38 -6.45 6.25 -6.95
CA ILE A 38 -6.29 7.45 -6.12
C ILE A 38 -4.95 7.40 -5.38
N ASN A 39 -4.61 6.24 -4.80
CA ASN A 39 -3.35 6.05 -4.10
C ASN A 39 -2.15 6.26 -5.06
N THR A 40 -2.19 5.71 -6.27
CA THR A 40 -1.15 5.94 -7.29
C THR A 40 -0.99 7.42 -7.62
N ILE A 41 -2.08 8.18 -7.74
CA ILE A 41 -2.02 9.63 -7.97
C ILE A 41 -1.34 10.33 -6.79
N MET A 42 -1.68 9.97 -5.55
CA MET A 42 -1.02 10.50 -4.35
C MET A 42 0.49 10.22 -4.34
N TYR A 43 0.92 9.03 -4.74
CA TYR A 43 2.35 8.72 -4.88
C TYR A 43 3.04 9.54 -5.98
N GLN A 44 2.35 9.83 -7.09
CA GLN A 44 2.88 10.73 -8.13
C GLN A 44 3.03 12.17 -7.64
N VAL A 45 2.03 12.67 -6.90
CA VAL A 45 2.09 13.97 -6.22
C VAL A 45 3.28 14.00 -5.27
N ALA A 46 3.41 12.99 -4.41
CA ALA A 46 4.52 12.86 -3.48
C ALA A 46 5.89 12.84 -4.18
N TRP A 47 5.99 12.16 -5.32
CA TRP A 47 7.21 12.15 -6.12
C TRP A 47 7.54 13.52 -6.72
N LYS A 48 6.54 14.23 -7.25
CA LYS A 48 6.66 15.56 -7.87
C LYS A 48 7.09 16.62 -6.85
N TYR A 49 6.47 16.61 -5.67
CA TYR A 49 6.82 17.51 -4.57
C TYR A 49 8.01 17.01 -3.72
N GLY A 50 8.58 15.86 -4.08
CA GLY A 50 9.77 15.31 -3.43
C GLY A 50 9.57 14.95 -1.96
N TRP A 51 8.36 14.55 -1.56
CA TRP A 51 8.03 14.15 -0.19
C TRP A 51 8.89 12.96 0.27
N TRP A 52 9.07 11.97 -0.61
CA TRP A 52 9.97 10.85 -0.40
C TRP A 52 10.53 10.32 -1.73
N LYS A 53 11.71 9.72 -1.66
CA LYS A 53 12.37 9.04 -2.79
C LYS A 53 12.80 7.65 -2.35
N TYR A 54 12.50 6.66 -3.18
CA TYR A 54 12.82 5.27 -2.93
C TYR A 54 14.23 4.94 -3.44
N LYS A 55 15.02 4.28 -2.58
CA LYS A 55 16.36 3.78 -2.90
C LYS A 55 16.30 2.39 -3.52
N GLU A 56 15.44 1.54 -2.97
CA GLU A 56 15.21 0.17 -3.43
C GLU A 56 13.80 0.06 -4.06
N THR A 57 13.74 -0.54 -5.24
CA THR A 57 12.51 -0.76 -5.99
C THR A 57 12.46 -2.18 -6.52
N LEU A 58 11.25 -2.70 -6.79
CA LEU A 58 11.11 -4.08 -7.27
C LEU A 58 11.51 -4.18 -8.75
N PHE A 59 11.13 -3.17 -9.53
CA PHE A 59 11.47 -3.01 -10.92
C PHE A 59 12.35 -1.75 -11.10
N SER A 60 12.99 -1.59 -12.26
CA SER A 60 13.79 -0.39 -12.51
C SER A 60 12.92 0.86 -12.76
N TRP A 61 11.64 0.66 -13.07
CA TRP A 61 10.70 1.71 -13.48
C TRP A 61 9.67 2.11 -12.39
N ASP A 62 9.50 1.33 -11.32
CA ASP A 62 8.51 1.60 -10.25
C ASP A 62 9.04 2.56 -9.16
N LYS A 63 9.78 3.59 -9.57
CA LYS A 63 10.39 4.58 -8.66
C LYS A 63 9.39 5.60 -8.11
N VAL A 64 8.24 5.75 -8.76
CA VAL A 64 7.21 6.74 -8.42
C VAL A 64 6.15 6.13 -7.51
N ALA A 65 5.49 5.08 -8.00
CA ALA A 65 4.53 4.29 -7.25
C ALA A 65 5.04 2.84 -7.17
N GLN A 66 5.47 2.44 -5.98
CA GLN A 66 6.02 1.10 -5.75
C GLN A 66 4.98 0.03 -6.05
N THR A 67 5.24 -0.80 -7.06
CA THR A 67 4.23 -1.77 -7.55
C THR A 67 3.88 -2.80 -6.48
N HIS A 68 4.87 -3.28 -5.72
CA HIS A 68 4.67 -4.28 -4.66
C HIS A 68 3.73 -3.78 -3.54
N THR A 69 3.83 -2.51 -3.18
CA THR A 69 3.01 -1.90 -2.12
C THR A 69 1.64 -1.49 -2.66
N VAL A 70 1.60 -0.71 -3.73
CA VAL A 70 0.36 -0.09 -4.23
C VAL A 70 -0.53 -1.12 -4.93
N TYR A 71 0.04 -1.94 -5.80
CA TYR A 71 -0.72 -2.93 -6.60
C TYR A 71 -0.65 -4.35 -6.03
N GLY A 72 0.15 -4.58 -4.98
CA GLY A 72 0.17 -5.85 -4.23
C GLY A 72 -0.63 -5.72 -2.94
N VAL A 73 0.05 -5.30 -1.87
CA VAL A 73 -0.52 -5.28 -0.50
C VAL A 73 -1.73 -4.38 -0.40
N PHE A 74 -1.67 -3.15 -0.93
CA PHE A 74 -2.75 -2.18 -0.76
C PHE A 74 -4.02 -2.59 -1.52
N LEU A 75 -3.89 -2.93 -2.81
CA LEU A 75 -5.02 -3.36 -3.63
C LEU A 75 -5.71 -4.59 -3.02
N VAL A 76 -4.94 -5.64 -2.74
CA VAL A 76 -5.50 -6.90 -2.23
C VAL A 76 -5.97 -6.75 -0.78
N GLY A 77 -5.22 -6.03 0.05
CA GLY A 77 -5.60 -5.71 1.42
C GLY A 77 -6.92 -4.95 1.47
N THR A 78 -7.14 -4.01 0.55
CA THR A 78 -8.42 -3.30 0.42
C THR A 78 -9.56 -4.27 0.12
N ILE A 79 -9.38 -5.22 -0.79
CA ILE A 79 -10.39 -6.25 -1.09
C ILE A 79 -10.74 -7.04 0.17
N TRP A 80 -9.74 -7.47 0.95
CA TRP A 80 -9.96 -8.21 2.20
C TRP A 80 -10.65 -7.39 3.28
N ILE A 81 -10.23 -6.13 3.48
CA ILE A 81 -10.89 -5.22 4.43
C ILE A 81 -12.37 -5.10 4.06
N PHE A 82 -12.66 -4.79 2.78
CA PHE A 82 -14.05 -4.70 2.32
C PHE A 82 -14.80 -6.03 2.46
N TYR A 83 -14.16 -7.18 2.21
CA TYR A 83 -14.78 -8.48 2.40
C TYR A 83 -15.26 -8.70 3.85
N PHE A 84 -14.44 -8.35 4.85
CA PHE A 84 -14.78 -8.54 6.27
C PHE A 84 -15.68 -7.45 6.85
N THR A 85 -15.59 -6.22 6.36
CA THR A 85 -16.27 -5.06 6.96
C THR A 85 -17.47 -4.56 6.15
N PHE A 86 -17.85 -5.26 5.08
CA PHE A 86 -18.94 -4.84 4.19
C PHE A 86 -20.24 -4.56 4.97
N ARG A 87 -20.94 -3.46 4.61
CA ARG A 87 -22.15 -2.92 5.28
C ARG A 87 -21.98 -2.36 6.69
N LYS A 88 -20.78 -2.45 7.29
CA LYS A 88 -20.51 -1.91 8.64
C LYS A 88 -19.50 -0.75 8.56
N PHE A 89 -19.98 0.43 8.17
CA PHE A 89 -19.14 1.61 7.93
C PHE A 89 -18.18 1.93 9.08
N TRP A 90 -18.66 1.91 10.33
CA TRP A 90 -17.82 2.19 11.50
C TRP A 90 -16.72 1.15 11.72
N ILE A 91 -17.01 -0.13 11.47
CA ILE A 91 -16.01 -1.18 11.57
C ILE A 91 -14.99 -1.04 10.44
N TYR A 92 -15.45 -0.76 9.21
CA TYR A 92 -14.56 -0.43 8.10
C TYR A 92 -13.63 0.71 8.46
N PHE A 93 -14.17 1.83 8.97
CA PHE A 93 -13.38 3.00 9.32
C PHE A 93 -12.32 2.70 10.38
N VAL A 94 -12.70 2.02 11.47
CA VAL A 94 -11.75 1.64 12.54
C VAL A 94 -10.68 0.67 12.04
N VAL A 95 -11.07 -0.37 11.30
CA VAL A 95 -10.11 -1.35 10.75
C VAL A 95 -9.16 -0.69 9.77
N ASN A 96 -9.67 0.15 8.87
CA ASN A 96 -8.86 0.88 7.89
C ASN A 96 -7.88 1.83 8.60
N LEU A 97 -8.35 2.59 9.59
CA LEU A 97 -7.50 3.46 10.41
C LEU A 97 -6.39 2.69 11.13
N ILE A 98 -6.71 1.55 11.75
CA ILE A 98 -5.73 0.71 12.45
C ILE A 98 -4.67 0.20 11.45
N VAL A 99 -5.09 -0.31 10.29
CA VAL A 99 -4.17 -0.80 9.26
C VAL A 99 -3.26 0.34 8.77
N ASP A 100 -3.81 1.53 8.53
CA ASP A 100 -3.04 2.70 8.10
C ASP A 100 -2.08 3.19 9.19
N CYS A 101 -2.46 3.13 10.47
CA CYS A 101 -1.57 3.42 11.59
C CYS A 101 -0.43 2.39 11.69
N ILE A 102 -0.72 1.09 11.57
CA ILE A 102 0.30 0.04 11.56
C ILE A 102 1.27 0.24 10.40
N TYR A 103 0.76 0.57 9.22
CA TYR A 103 1.59 0.88 8.06
C TYR A 103 2.43 2.15 8.28
N SER A 104 1.83 3.23 8.77
CA SER A 104 2.49 4.52 8.93
C SER A 104 3.52 4.57 10.06
N PHE A 105 3.30 3.83 11.16
CA PHE A 105 4.18 3.83 12.33
C PHE A 105 5.03 2.55 12.41
N GLY A 106 4.40 1.38 12.29
CA GLY A 106 5.08 0.09 12.43
C GLY A 106 5.98 -0.25 11.23
N PHE A 107 5.43 -0.13 10.01
CA PHE A 107 6.21 -0.44 8.81
C PHE A 107 7.27 0.64 8.51
N ARG A 108 6.96 1.89 8.83
CA ARG A 108 7.90 3.02 8.66
C ARG A 108 9.16 2.89 9.52
N ALA A 109 9.01 2.46 10.78
CA ALA A 109 10.13 2.31 11.71
C ALA A 109 11.05 1.12 11.39
N GLY A 110 10.53 0.03 10.81
CA GLY A 110 11.31 -1.19 10.57
C GLY A 110 11.92 -1.34 9.18
N PHE A 111 11.17 -0.97 8.13
CA PHE A 111 11.50 -1.32 6.73
C PHE A 111 11.71 -0.11 5.82
N MET A 112 10.92 0.95 6.00
CA MET A 112 10.99 2.13 5.13
C MET A 112 12.26 2.96 5.37
N GLU A 113 12.79 3.01 6.60
CA GLU A 113 14.07 3.68 6.88
C GLU A 113 15.24 3.09 6.07
N LYS A 114 15.19 1.79 5.78
CA LYS A 114 16.21 1.09 4.99
C LYS A 114 16.03 1.28 3.48
N THR A 115 14.80 1.56 3.02
CA THR A 115 14.44 1.60 1.60
C THR A 115 14.16 3.01 1.06
N GLN A 116 13.98 4.02 1.92
CA GLN A 116 13.78 5.43 1.56
C GLN A 116 14.96 6.32 1.98
N ASN A 117 15.20 7.38 1.21
CA ASN A 117 16.17 8.40 1.62
C ASN A 117 15.54 9.34 2.67
N TYR A 118 15.75 9.02 3.95
CA TYR A 118 15.05 9.61 5.09
C TYR A 118 15.30 11.12 5.29
N ASN A 119 16.44 11.63 4.82
CA ASN A 119 16.82 13.04 4.98
C ASN A 119 15.87 14.03 4.29
N GLN A 120 15.03 13.56 3.36
CA GLN A 120 14.11 14.42 2.63
C GLN A 120 12.72 14.54 3.30
N CYS A 121 12.28 13.51 4.04
CA CYS A 121 11.00 13.52 4.78
C CYS A 121 10.96 14.56 5.91
N ARG A 122 12.11 14.97 6.46
CA ARG A 122 12.20 15.95 7.55
C ARG A 122 11.79 17.36 7.13
N LYS A 123 11.76 17.66 5.83
CA LYS A 123 11.33 18.97 5.32
C LYS A 123 9.85 19.25 5.60
N PHE A 124 9.03 18.24 5.91
CA PHE A 124 7.60 18.42 6.15
C PHE A 124 7.23 18.78 7.61
N ILE A 125 8.13 18.54 8.58
CA ILE A 125 7.90 18.92 9.99
C ILE A 125 8.42 20.36 10.25
N ALA A 126 9.16 20.91 9.29
CA ALA A 126 9.81 22.22 9.40
C ALA A 126 9.07 23.35 8.66
N TYR A 127 7.87 23.08 8.13
CA TYR A 127 6.96 24.09 7.59
C TYR A 127 5.62 24.03 8.30
#